data_AF-A0A925G869-F1
#
_entry.id   AF-A0A925G869-F1
#
_cell.length_a   1.000
_cell.length_b   1.000
_cell.length_c   1.000
_cell.angle_alpha   90.00
_cell.angle_beta   90.00
_cell.angle_gamma   90.00
#
_symmetry.space_group_name_H-M   'P 1'
#
loop_
_entity.id
_entity.type
_entity.pdbx_description
1 polymer ?
#
loop_
_entity_poly.entity_id
_entity_poly.type
_entity_poly.pdbx_seq_one_letter_code
_entity_poly.pdbx_strand_id
1 'polypeptide(L)'
;MSSRIIRAPRGAQLNCKGWHQEAALRCLMNNLDPDVAERPQDLVVYGGTGKAARNWNSFDAIVRELHHLENDETLLVQSGKPVAVFRTHEYAPRVLIANSNLVGAWANWEQFHELERKGLTMYGQMTAGSWIYIGTQGIIQGTFETFAAMADKHFGGTLAGRLIVSGGMGGMGGAQPLAATMAGAVFLGIDVDLTRIERRVQTGYCDRLALSLDEALDICEDAREQKRALSVGLVGNCAEVLPELVRRGLEIDVVTDQTSAHDPLNGYVPARLSLEEADELRRNNPQEYIARSTESMARHVEAMLALQKSGAVAFDYGNNIRKFAFDAGCADAFNIPGFVPEYIRPLFCEGKGPFRWVALSGD
;
A
#
# COMPACT_ATOMS: atom_id res chain seq x y z
N MET A 1 -12.83 -7.99 -24.24
CA MET A 1 -12.90 -6.52 -24.40
C MET A 1 -11.47 -6.00 -24.34
N SER A 2 -11.03 -5.21 -25.31
CA SER A 2 -9.68 -4.62 -25.27
C SER A 2 -9.57 -3.73 -24.03
N SER A 3 -8.61 -4.01 -23.13
CA SER A 3 -8.38 -3.22 -21.93
C SER A 3 -7.85 -1.84 -22.33
N ARG A 4 -8.59 -0.78 -22.00
CA ARG A 4 -8.16 0.60 -22.22
C ARG A 4 -6.84 0.85 -21.49
N ILE A 5 -5.85 1.39 -22.19
CA ILE A 5 -4.59 1.80 -21.58
C ILE A 5 -4.59 3.32 -21.43
N ILE A 6 -4.41 3.79 -20.19
CA ILE A 6 -4.36 5.21 -19.84
C ILE A 6 -2.92 5.60 -19.59
N ARG A 7 -2.50 6.75 -20.13
CA ARG A 7 -1.24 7.41 -19.78
C ARG A 7 -1.44 8.91 -19.77
N ALA A 8 -0.68 9.60 -18.93
CA ALA A 8 -0.71 11.05 -18.89
C ALA A 8 -0.10 11.65 -20.17
N PRO A 9 -0.74 12.67 -20.78
CA PRO A 9 -0.12 13.47 -21.84
C PRO A 9 1.24 14.02 -21.43
N ARG A 10 2.16 14.13 -22.39
CA ARG A 10 3.55 14.60 -22.20
C ARG A 10 3.83 15.87 -23.00
N GLY A 11 4.92 16.55 -22.69
CA GLY A 11 5.37 17.76 -23.39
C GLY A 11 4.54 19.01 -23.08
N ALA A 12 4.81 20.08 -23.84
CA ALA A 12 4.25 21.42 -23.57
C ALA A 12 2.85 21.67 -24.15
N GLN A 13 2.32 20.78 -24.99
CA GLN A 13 1.01 20.95 -25.60
C GLN A 13 -0.10 20.71 -24.56
N LEU A 14 -1.00 21.67 -24.42
CA LEU A 14 -2.15 21.59 -23.53
C LEU A 14 -3.35 20.91 -24.20
N ASN A 15 -4.09 20.13 -23.41
CA ASN A 15 -5.40 19.59 -23.76
C ASN A 15 -6.53 20.29 -22.98
N CYS A 16 -6.21 20.96 -21.88
CA CYS A 16 -7.12 21.80 -21.10
C CYS A 16 -6.91 23.30 -21.39
N LYS A 17 -7.80 24.14 -20.84
CA LYS A 17 -7.75 25.62 -21.00
C LYS A 17 -6.62 26.31 -20.22
N GLY A 18 -5.92 25.60 -19.35
CA GLY A 18 -4.81 26.11 -18.56
C GLY A 18 -3.99 25.00 -17.90
N TRP A 19 -2.80 25.36 -17.40
CA TRP A 19 -1.87 24.41 -16.79
C TRP A 19 -2.39 23.80 -15.49
N HIS A 20 -3.24 24.49 -14.72
CA HIS A 20 -3.79 23.93 -13.48
C HIS A 20 -4.76 22.76 -13.75
N GLN A 21 -5.61 22.91 -14.77
CA GLN A 21 -6.53 21.85 -15.22
C GLN A 21 -5.77 20.72 -15.90
N GLU A 22 -4.79 21.06 -16.74
CA GLU A 22 -3.90 20.10 -17.39
C GLU A 22 -3.13 19.26 -16.36
N ALA A 23 -2.62 19.88 -15.30
CA ALA A 23 -1.95 19.18 -14.21
C ALA A 23 -2.87 18.15 -13.56
N ALA A 24 -4.10 18.54 -13.21
CA ALA A 24 -5.07 17.61 -12.65
C ALA A 24 -5.40 16.44 -13.60
N LEU A 25 -5.56 16.73 -14.90
CA LEU A 25 -5.80 15.73 -15.93
C LEU A 25 -4.64 14.73 -16.04
N ARG A 26 -3.41 15.25 -16.16
CA ARG A 26 -2.19 14.43 -16.28
C ARG A 26 -1.98 13.60 -15.03
N CYS A 27 -2.15 14.17 -13.84
CA CYS A 27 -1.99 13.42 -12.59
C CYS A 27 -3.08 12.35 -12.42
N LEU A 28 -4.35 12.62 -12.80
CA LEU A 28 -5.41 11.59 -12.83
C LEU A 28 -5.04 10.43 -13.76
N MET A 29 -4.53 10.73 -14.96
CA MET A 29 -4.14 9.70 -15.92
C MET A 29 -2.86 8.97 -15.49
N ASN A 30 -1.91 9.65 -14.84
CA ASN A 30 -0.70 9.05 -14.29
C ASN A 30 -1.03 8.00 -13.22
N ASN A 31 -2.03 8.28 -12.38
CA ASN A 31 -2.54 7.32 -11.40
C ASN A 31 -3.06 6.01 -12.03
N LEU A 32 -3.33 5.98 -13.34
CA LEU A 32 -3.81 4.80 -14.07
C LEU A 32 -2.83 4.30 -15.13
N ASP A 33 -1.61 4.84 -15.17
CA ASP A 33 -0.56 4.33 -16.03
C ASP A 33 -0.22 2.88 -15.63
N PRO A 34 -0.16 1.91 -16.57
CA PRO A 34 0.23 0.52 -16.25
C PRO A 34 1.53 0.40 -15.48
N ASP A 35 2.47 1.31 -15.71
CA ASP A 35 3.77 1.29 -15.03
C ASP A 35 3.66 1.81 -13.59
N VAL A 36 2.60 2.54 -13.27
CA VAL A 36 2.34 3.17 -11.97
C VAL A 36 1.36 2.35 -11.13
N ALA A 37 0.19 2.03 -11.67
CA ALA A 37 -0.93 1.44 -10.95
C ALA A 37 -0.82 -0.09 -10.80
N GLU A 38 -1.39 -0.61 -9.71
CA GLU A 38 -1.41 -2.05 -9.45
C GLU A 38 -2.43 -2.82 -10.31
N ARG A 39 -3.58 -2.21 -10.65
CA ARG A 39 -4.64 -2.83 -11.46
C ARG A 39 -5.50 -1.77 -12.19
N PRO A 40 -4.92 -1.01 -13.14
CA PRO A 40 -5.55 0.18 -13.73
C PRO A 40 -6.81 -0.11 -14.57
N GLN A 41 -6.96 -1.32 -15.11
CA GLN A 41 -8.16 -1.72 -15.86
C GLN A 41 -9.46 -1.65 -15.02
N ASP A 42 -9.31 -1.76 -13.69
CA ASP A 42 -10.40 -1.65 -12.71
C ASP A 42 -10.40 -0.29 -11.98
N LEU A 43 -9.63 0.68 -12.50
CA LEU A 43 -9.35 1.98 -11.91
C LEU A 43 -8.57 1.93 -10.58
N VAL A 44 -8.10 0.75 -10.18
CA VAL A 44 -7.40 0.53 -8.91
C VAL A 44 -5.94 0.94 -9.05
N VAL A 45 -5.54 1.87 -8.18
CA VAL A 45 -4.19 2.43 -8.11
C VAL A 45 -3.34 1.61 -7.15
N TYR A 46 -3.73 1.51 -5.87
CA TYR A 46 -3.02 0.73 -4.83
C TYR A 46 -3.89 0.51 -3.58
N GLY A 47 -3.39 -0.30 -2.63
CA GLY A 47 -3.93 -0.42 -1.27
C GLY A 47 -5.30 -1.09 -1.20
N GLY A 48 -5.41 -2.33 -1.70
CA GLY A 48 -6.68 -3.01 -1.86
C GLY A 48 -7.46 -2.45 -3.06
N THR A 49 -8.57 -1.78 -2.80
CA THR A 49 -9.50 -1.26 -3.82
C THR A 49 -9.41 0.26 -4.04
N GLY A 50 -8.29 0.89 -3.64
CA GLY A 50 -8.07 2.33 -3.79
C GLY A 50 -8.10 2.77 -5.26
N LYS A 51 -9.11 3.55 -5.66
CA LYS A 51 -9.39 3.89 -7.07
C LYS A 51 -9.15 5.36 -7.40
N ALA A 52 -8.86 5.64 -8.67
CA ALA A 52 -8.72 7.01 -9.20
C ALA A 52 -10.06 7.68 -9.53
N ALA A 53 -11.05 6.90 -9.95
CA ALA A 53 -12.43 7.34 -10.24
C ALA A 53 -13.41 6.22 -9.91
N ARG A 54 -14.69 6.57 -9.67
CA ARG A 54 -15.68 5.60 -9.15
C ARG A 54 -15.94 4.43 -10.09
N ASN A 55 -16.04 4.75 -11.37
CA ASN A 55 -16.25 3.84 -12.49
C ASN A 55 -15.84 4.55 -13.79
N TRP A 56 -15.77 3.82 -14.90
CA TRP A 56 -15.31 4.37 -16.17
C TRP A 56 -16.14 5.55 -16.66
N ASN A 57 -17.47 5.52 -16.49
CA ASN A 57 -18.33 6.66 -16.82
C ASN A 57 -17.96 7.92 -16.02
N SER A 58 -17.59 7.75 -14.75
CA SER A 58 -17.12 8.86 -13.91
C SER A 58 -15.75 9.35 -14.34
N PHE A 59 -14.84 8.45 -14.71
CA PHE A 59 -13.52 8.81 -15.27
C PHE A 59 -13.68 9.65 -16.54
N ASP A 60 -14.47 9.19 -17.50
CA ASP A 60 -14.68 9.89 -18.77
C ASP A 60 -15.38 11.24 -18.56
N ALA A 61 -16.31 11.32 -17.62
CA ALA A 61 -16.92 12.59 -17.24
C ALA A 61 -15.89 13.54 -16.60
N ILE A 62 -15.02 13.07 -15.69
CA ILE A 62 -13.97 13.91 -15.08
C ILE A 62 -13.04 14.46 -16.15
N VAL A 63 -12.57 13.61 -17.07
CA VAL A 63 -11.71 14.01 -18.18
C VAL A 63 -12.39 15.09 -19.03
N ARG A 64 -13.66 14.89 -19.41
CA ARG A 64 -14.44 15.89 -20.15
C ARG A 64 -14.57 17.21 -19.39
N GLU A 65 -14.92 17.17 -18.11
CA GLU A 65 -15.06 18.39 -17.30
C GLU A 65 -13.72 19.13 -17.20
N LEU A 66 -12.60 18.43 -16.98
CA LEU A 66 -11.26 19.05 -16.91
C LEU A 66 -10.84 19.71 -18.23
N HIS A 67 -11.22 19.17 -19.38
CA HIS A 67 -10.98 19.83 -20.68
C HIS A 67 -11.73 21.15 -20.81
N HIS A 68 -12.94 21.25 -20.25
CA HIS A 68 -13.81 22.42 -20.40
C HIS A 68 -13.68 23.45 -19.28
N LEU A 69 -13.18 23.06 -18.10
CA LEU A 69 -13.12 23.87 -16.89
C LEU A 69 -12.31 25.16 -17.11
N GLU A 70 -12.94 26.31 -16.82
CA GLU A 70 -12.31 27.63 -16.91
C GLU A 70 -11.33 27.90 -15.76
N ASN A 71 -10.55 28.99 -15.88
CA ASN A 71 -9.57 29.37 -14.87
C ASN A 71 -10.19 29.91 -13.57
N ASP A 72 -11.44 30.37 -13.60
CA ASP A 72 -12.20 30.84 -12.44
C ASP A 72 -13.32 29.88 -12.03
N GLU A 73 -13.22 28.60 -12.41
CA GLU A 73 -14.16 27.54 -12.03
C GLU A 73 -13.50 26.48 -11.15
N THR A 74 -14.33 25.76 -10.39
CA THR A 74 -13.93 24.65 -9.52
C THR A 74 -14.84 23.44 -9.74
N LEU A 75 -14.24 22.30 -10.11
CA LEU A 75 -14.90 21.00 -10.20
C LEU A 75 -15.02 20.35 -8.82
N LEU A 76 -16.21 19.85 -8.48
CA LEU A 76 -16.45 19.05 -7.27
C LEU A 76 -16.48 17.56 -7.62
N VAL A 77 -15.61 16.78 -6.98
CA VAL A 77 -15.55 15.31 -7.08
C VAL A 77 -15.98 14.69 -5.76
N GLN A 78 -17.10 13.97 -5.78
CA GLN A 78 -17.63 13.25 -4.63
C GLN A 78 -17.37 11.76 -4.85
N SER A 79 -16.58 11.12 -3.97
CA SER A 79 -16.19 9.70 -4.07
C SER A 79 -15.91 9.27 -5.51
N GLY A 80 -14.97 9.95 -6.17
CA GLY A 80 -14.53 9.67 -7.55
C GLY A 80 -15.55 9.93 -8.66
N LYS A 81 -16.64 10.68 -8.39
CA LYS A 81 -17.64 11.09 -9.38
C LYS A 81 -17.68 12.62 -9.52
N PRO A 82 -17.65 13.19 -10.74
CA PRO A 82 -17.83 14.62 -10.93
C PRO A 82 -19.30 14.97 -10.72
N VAL A 83 -19.61 15.86 -9.78
CA VAL A 83 -21.00 16.16 -9.37
C VAL A 83 -21.46 17.57 -9.68
N ALA A 84 -20.55 18.54 -9.77
CA ALA A 84 -20.87 19.91 -10.10
C ALA A 84 -19.61 20.70 -10.50
N VAL A 85 -19.81 21.79 -11.23
CA VAL A 85 -18.83 22.85 -11.46
C VAL A 85 -19.45 24.15 -10.97
N PHE A 86 -18.69 24.91 -10.18
CA PHE A 86 -19.11 26.24 -9.71
C PHE A 86 -18.06 27.28 -10.09
N ARG A 87 -18.53 28.49 -10.41
CA ARG A 87 -17.64 29.64 -10.55
C ARG A 87 -17.11 30.04 -9.17
N THR A 88 -15.79 30.22 -9.09
CA THR A 88 -15.04 30.68 -7.92
C THR A 88 -14.17 31.87 -8.33
N HIS A 89 -12.85 31.73 -8.36
CA HIS A 89 -11.88 32.74 -8.79
C HIS A 89 -10.53 32.09 -9.13
N GLU A 90 -9.65 32.80 -9.85
CA GLU A 90 -8.39 32.25 -10.38
C GLU A 90 -7.45 31.64 -9.32
N TYR A 91 -7.43 32.19 -8.09
CA TYR A 91 -6.62 31.69 -6.98
C TYR A 91 -7.22 30.49 -6.21
N ALA A 92 -8.47 30.11 -6.49
CA ALA A 92 -9.10 28.97 -5.83
C ALA A 92 -8.54 27.64 -6.38
N PRO A 93 -8.70 26.52 -5.67
CA PRO A 93 -8.46 25.20 -6.24
C PRO A 93 -9.33 24.94 -7.47
N ARG A 94 -8.76 24.35 -8.52
CA ARG A 94 -9.53 23.91 -9.70
C ARG A 94 -10.39 22.68 -9.43
N VAL A 95 -10.00 21.86 -8.46
CA VAL A 95 -10.74 20.64 -8.10
C VAL A 95 -10.80 20.52 -6.58
N LEU A 96 -11.99 20.27 -6.04
CA LEU A 96 -12.21 19.90 -4.64
C LEU A 96 -12.73 18.46 -4.58
N ILE A 97 -12.10 17.64 -3.75
CA ILE A 97 -12.34 16.20 -3.71
C ILE A 97 -12.73 15.79 -2.29
N ALA A 98 -13.85 15.09 -2.17
CA ALA A 98 -14.29 14.46 -0.93
C ALA A 98 -14.63 12.99 -1.20
N ASN A 99 -13.71 12.08 -0.85
CA ASN A 99 -13.84 10.66 -1.10
C ASN A 99 -14.08 9.87 0.19
N SER A 100 -14.92 8.83 0.11
CA SER A 100 -15.08 7.80 1.14
C SER A 100 -15.57 8.26 2.51
N ASN A 101 -15.97 9.52 2.66
CA ASN A 101 -16.50 10.06 3.91
C ASN A 101 -17.86 9.41 4.24
N LEU A 102 -17.97 8.88 5.46
CA LEU A 102 -19.20 8.34 6.04
C LEU A 102 -19.39 8.96 7.43
N VAL A 103 -20.65 9.12 7.84
CA VAL A 103 -20.98 9.59 9.20
C VAL A 103 -20.45 8.56 10.21
N GLY A 104 -19.91 9.01 11.35
CA GLY A 104 -19.10 8.17 12.26
C GLY A 104 -19.71 6.81 12.64
N ALA A 105 -21.00 6.75 12.98
CA ALA A 105 -21.68 5.49 13.32
C ALA A 105 -21.78 4.50 12.15
N TRP A 106 -21.61 4.98 10.92
CA TRP A 106 -21.66 4.24 9.66
C TRP A 106 -20.30 4.10 8.99
N ALA A 107 -19.23 4.59 9.61
CA ALA A 107 -17.87 4.57 9.06
C ALA A 107 -17.20 3.19 9.26
N ASN A 108 -17.78 2.16 8.64
CA ASN A 108 -17.30 0.78 8.67
C ASN A 108 -17.38 0.13 7.26
N TRP A 109 -16.67 -0.99 7.09
CA TRP A 109 -16.58 -1.68 5.81
C TRP A 109 -17.90 -2.28 5.32
N GLU A 110 -18.76 -2.76 6.22
CA GLU A 110 -20.06 -3.32 5.86
C GLU A 110 -20.90 -2.27 5.13
N GLN A 111 -21.05 -1.08 5.74
CA GLN A 111 -21.79 0.03 5.15
C GLN A 111 -21.11 0.54 3.87
N PHE A 112 -19.77 0.62 3.87
CA PHE A 112 -19.00 1.03 2.70
C PHE A 112 -19.28 0.11 1.50
N HIS A 113 -19.19 -1.21 1.68
CA HIS A 113 -19.40 -2.19 0.60
C HIS A 113 -20.86 -2.22 0.13
N GLU A 114 -21.83 -1.99 1.02
CA GLU A 114 -23.23 -1.81 0.62
C GLU A 114 -23.40 -0.62 -0.33
N LEU A 115 -22.82 0.53 0.01
CA LEU A 115 -22.85 1.73 -0.82
C LEU A 115 -22.06 1.54 -2.12
N GLU A 116 -20.96 0.78 -2.09
CA GLU A 116 -20.15 0.49 -3.28
C GLU A 116 -20.95 -0.38 -4.27
N ARG A 117 -21.64 -1.42 -3.80
CA ARG A 117 -22.53 -2.25 -4.63
C ARG A 117 -23.66 -1.45 -5.26
N LYS A 118 -24.15 -0.41 -4.56
CA LYS A 118 -25.15 0.54 -5.09
C LYS A 118 -24.56 1.60 -6.04
N GLY A 119 -23.24 1.62 -6.25
CA GLY A 119 -22.54 2.61 -7.08
C GLY A 119 -22.48 4.01 -6.45
N LEU A 120 -22.63 4.12 -5.13
CA LEU A 120 -22.76 5.39 -4.40
C LEU A 120 -21.45 5.89 -3.78
N THR A 121 -20.43 5.02 -3.68
CA THR A 121 -19.14 5.39 -3.11
C THR A 121 -17.96 4.79 -3.90
N MET A 122 -16.75 5.17 -3.49
CA MET A 122 -15.46 4.71 -4.01
C MET A 122 -14.47 4.78 -2.84
N TYR A 123 -13.53 3.84 -2.77
CA TYR A 123 -12.43 3.90 -1.82
C TYR A 123 -11.31 4.76 -2.41
N GLY A 124 -11.05 5.92 -1.81
CA GLY A 124 -10.07 6.88 -2.31
C GLY A 124 -8.63 6.61 -1.88
N GLN A 125 -8.42 5.73 -0.90
CA GLN A 125 -7.15 5.65 -0.16
C GLN A 125 -6.70 7.09 0.22
N MET A 126 -5.41 7.40 0.14
CA MET A 126 -4.85 8.73 0.33
C MET A 126 -4.60 9.39 -1.03
N THR A 127 -3.74 8.79 -1.86
CA THR A 127 -3.25 9.39 -3.12
C THR A 127 -3.87 8.81 -4.38
N ALA A 128 -4.67 7.74 -4.25
CA ALA A 128 -5.36 7.11 -5.38
C ALA A 128 -6.49 8.02 -5.90
N GLY A 129 -7.44 8.39 -5.04
CA GLY A 129 -8.59 9.22 -5.39
C GLY A 129 -8.32 10.71 -5.40
N SER A 130 -7.12 11.15 -5.01
CA SER A 130 -6.67 12.55 -5.04
C SER A 130 -5.61 12.84 -6.10
N TRP A 131 -5.27 11.84 -6.91
CA TRP A 131 -4.47 11.99 -8.12
C TRP A 131 -3.05 12.49 -7.86
N ILE A 132 -2.31 11.86 -6.94
CA ILE A 132 -0.91 12.22 -6.69
C ILE A 132 -0.04 11.00 -6.33
N TYR A 133 -0.43 9.85 -6.88
CA TYR A 133 0.34 8.62 -6.73
C TYR A 133 1.46 8.59 -7.78
N ILE A 134 2.67 8.29 -7.32
CA ILE A 134 3.90 8.30 -8.14
C ILE A 134 4.58 6.92 -8.13
N GLY A 135 3.76 5.88 -8.04
CA GLY A 135 4.23 4.51 -7.85
C GLY A 135 4.82 4.30 -6.46
N THR A 136 5.59 3.23 -6.34
CA THR A 136 6.22 2.79 -5.08
C THR A 136 7.15 3.85 -4.47
N GLN A 137 7.73 4.76 -5.28
CA GLN A 137 8.57 5.86 -4.80
C GLN A 137 7.89 6.74 -3.76
N GLY A 138 6.56 6.88 -3.82
CA GLY A 138 5.80 7.74 -2.92
C GLY A 138 5.91 7.40 -1.43
N ILE A 139 6.43 6.21 -1.07
CA ILE A 139 6.61 5.79 0.33
C ILE A 139 8.04 5.39 0.70
N ILE A 140 8.93 5.15 -0.28
CA ILE A 140 10.31 4.68 -0.02
C ILE A 140 10.99 5.51 1.05
N GLN A 141 10.97 6.85 0.93
CA GLN A 141 11.65 7.71 1.89
C GLN A 141 11.07 7.52 3.30
N GLY A 142 9.75 7.46 3.45
CA GLY A 142 9.14 7.23 4.76
C GLY A 142 9.52 5.88 5.36
N THR A 143 9.66 4.85 4.52
CA THR A 143 10.10 3.50 4.93
C THR A 143 11.58 3.44 5.28
N PHE A 144 12.42 4.10 4.49
CA PHE A 144 13.83 4.26 4.77
C PHE A 144 14.04 5.00 6.10
N GLU A 145 13.38 6.15 6.31
CA GLU A 145 13.47 6.92 7.56
C GLU A 145 12.96 6.12 8.76
N THR A 146 11.95 5.27 8.56
CA THR A 146 11.47 4.36 9.63
C THR A 146 12.57 3.38 10.01
N PHE A 147 13.18 2.72 9.03
CA PHE A 147 14.25 1.75 9.30
C PHE A 147 15.52 2.41 9.84
N ALA A 148 15.88 3.59 9.36
CA ALA A 148 17.03 4.36 9.85
C ALA A 148 16.83 4.79 11.31
N ALA A 149 15.68 5.38 11.65
CA ALA A 149 15.38 5.78 13.03
C ALA A 149 15.30 4.56 13.98
N MET A 150 14.80 3.42 13.49
CA MET A 150 14.84 2.16 14.23
C MET A 150 16.29 1.67 14.43
N ALA A 151 17.15 1.76 13.41
CA ALA A 151 18.56 1.40 13.51
C ALA A 151 19.29 2.23 14.57
N ASP A 152 19.05 3.54 14.60
CA ASP A 152 19.60 4.44 15.61
C ASP A 152 19.15 4.05 17.02
N LYS A 153 17.86 3.73 17.18
CA LYS A 153 17.27 3.42 18.48
C LYS A 153 17.68 2.05 19.03
N HIS A 154 17.82 1.04 18.17
CA HIS A 154 17.94 -0.36 18.60
C HIS A 154 19.27 -1.03 18.23
N PHE A 155 19.97 -0.56 17.21
CA PHE A 155 21.10 -1.27 16.60
C PHE A 155 22.36 -0.42 16.43
N GLY A 156 22.45 0.72 17.15
CA GLY A 156 23.63 1.60 17.11
C GLY A 156 23.83 2.30 15.77
N GLY A 157 22.75 2.55 15.03
CA GLY A 157 22.75 3.30 13.77
C GLY A 157 23.08 2.47 12.51
N THR A 158 23.11 1.14 12.59
CA THR A 158 23.36 0.28 11.42
C THR A 158 22.50 -0.98 11.43
N LEU A 159 22.06 -1.41 10.25
CA LEU A 159 21.36 -2.67 10.02
C LEU A 159 22.21 -3.72 9.31
N ALA A 160 23.52 -3.48 9.15
CA ALA A 160 24.41 -4.44 8.53
C ALA A 160 24.42 -5.78 9.28
N GLY A 161 24.08 -6.87 8.57
CA GLY A 161 23.94 -8.21 9.15
C GLY A 161 22.62 -8.46 9.90
N ARG A 162 21.69 -7.50 9.89
CA ARG A 162 20.37 -7.63 10.50
C ARG A 162 19.35 -8.13 9.48
N LEU A 163 18.46 -9.03 9.91
CA LEU A 163 17.36 -9.55 9.12
C LEU A 163 16.04 -8.90 9.51
N ILE A 164 15.41 -8.22 8.55
CA ILE A 164 14.05 -7.71 8.63
C ILE A 164 13.12 -8.66 7.91
N VAL A 165 12.06 -9.10 8.59
CA VAL A 165 10.98 -9.90 7.99
C VAL A 165 9.72 -9.05 7.90
N SER A 166 9.06 -9.05 6.74
CA SER A 166 7.77 -8.38 6.59
C SER A 166 6.85 -9.01 5.57
N GLY A 167 5.54 -8.75 5.72
CA GLY A 167 4.51 -9.10 4.75
C GLY A 167 4.12 -7.97 3.81
N GLY A 168 3.66 -8.35 2.61
CA GLY A 168 3.07 -7.46 1.61
C GLY A 168 4.09 -6.81 0.68
N MET A 169 4.05 -7.17 -0.60
CA MET A 169 4.89 -6.68 -1.69
C MET A 169 4.06 -5.97 -2.77
N GLY A 170 2.96 -5.33 -2.37
CA GLY A 170 2.09 -4.56 -3.27
C GLY A 170 2.64 -3.18 -3.65
N GLY A 171 1.78 -2.26 -4.12
CA GLY A 171 2.20 -0.93 -4.58
C GLY A 171 3.05 -0.14 -3.58
N MET A 172 2.62 -0.13 -2.31
CA MET A 172 3.34 0.52 -1.21
C MET A 172 4.28 -0.47 -0.50
N GLY A 173 3.81 -1.69 -0.22
CA GLY A 173 4.57 -2.80 0.37
C GLY A 173 5.89 -3.12 -0.35
N GLY A 174 5.90 -2.97 -1.67
CA GLY A 174 7.08 -3.19 -2.50
C GLY A 174 8.19 -2.15 -2.30
N ALA A 175 8.00 -1.10 -1.51
CA ALA A 175 9.07 -0.17 -1.14
C ALA A 175 9.96 -0.70 -0.01
N GLN A 176 9.42 -1.60 0.82
CA GLN A 176 10.10 -2.14 1.99
C GLN A 176 11.46 -2.78 1.68
N PRO A 177 11.62 -3.61 0.63
CA PRO A 177 12.89 -4.27 0.36
C PRO A 177 13.99 -3.27 -0.02
N LEU A 178 13.70 -2.34 -0.93
CA LEU A 178 14.64 -1.29 -1.30
C LEU A 178 14.97 -0.34 -0.13
N ALA A 179 13.97 0.04 0.67
CA ALA A 179 14.21 0.87 1.85
C ALA A 179 15.10 0.16 2.89
N ALA A 180 14.89 -1.14 3.09
CA ALA A 180 15.69 -1.95 4.00
C ALA A 180 17.14 -2.11 3.50
N THR A 181 17.34 -2.37 2.20
CA THR A 181 18.69 -2.50 1.63
C THR A 181 19.44 -1.16 1.58
N MET A 182 18.74 -0.06 1.31
CA MET A 182 19.29 1.30 1.46
C MET A 182 19.75 1.59 2.89
N ALA A 183 19.04 1.07 3.89
CA ALA A 183 19.42 1.16 5.30
C ALA A 183 20.46 0.12 5.73
N GLY A 184 20.93 -0.73 4.81
CA GLY A 184 22.01 -1.71 5.01
C GLY A 184 21.55 -3.09 5.50
N ALA A 185 20.25 -3.36 5.55
CA ALA A 185 19.69 -4.60 6.09
C ALA A 185 19.63 -5.74 5.05
N VAL A 186 19.51 -6.97 5.56
CA VAL A 186 18.94 -8.09 4.81
C VAL A 186 17.42 -8.06 5.02
N PHE A 187 16.65 -8.24 3.95
CA PHE A 187 15.20 -8.18 3.98
C PHE A 187 14.55 -9.44 3.40
N LEU A 188 13.59 -9.99 4.11
CA LEU A 188 12.71 -11.07 3.66
C LEU A 188 11.27 -10.54 3.58
N GLY A 189 10.79 -10.32 2.35
CA GLY A 189 9.41 -9.88 2.08
C GLY A 189 8.53 -11.04 1.66
N ILE A 190 7.39 -11.21 2.29
CA ILE A 190 6.46 -12.33 2.03
C ILE A 190 5.23 -11.79 1.30
N ASP A 191 4.92 -12.37 0.14
CA ASP A 191 3.67 -12.10 -0.56
C ASP A 191 3.10 -13.39 -1.14
N VAL A 192 1.79 -13.55 -1.08
CA VAL A 192 1.10 -14.75 -1.57
C VAL A 192 0.99 -14.74 -3.10
N ASP A 193 1.10 -13.58 -3.74
CA ASP A 193 0.99 -13.38 -5.18
C ASP A 193 2.37 -13.20 -5.82
N LEU A 194 2.81 -14.26 -6.50
CA LEU A 194 4.07 -14.30 -7.26
C LEU A 194 4.23 -13.08 -8.18
N THR A 195 3.16 -12.66 -8.85
CA THR A 195 3.20 -11.55 -9.82
C THR A 195 3.55 -10.22 -9.16
N ARG A 196 3.23 -10.07 -7.86
CA ARG A 196 3.62 -8.88 -7.09
C ARG A 196 5.12 -8.85 -6.89
N ILE A 197 5.73 -9.96 -6.51
CA ILE A 197 7.17 -10.06 -6.26
C ILE A 197 7.94 -9.90 -7.57
N GLU A 198 7.53 -10.57 -8.64
CA GLU A 198 8.15 -10.45 -9.97
C GLU A 198 8.19 -8.99 -10.43
N ARG A 199 7.09 -8.25 -10.26
CA ARG A 199 7.04 -6.82 -10.60
C ARG A 199 8.09 -6.01 -9.82
N ARG A 200 8.35 -6.33 -8.55
CA ARG A 200 9.32 -5.60 -7.71
C ARG A 200 10.75 -5.93 -8.12
N VAL A 201 11.00 -7.17 -8.51
CA VAL A 201 12.30 -7.57 -9.08
C VAL A 201 12.53 -6.85 -10.42
N GLN A 202 11.55 -6.86 -11.32
CA GLN A 202 11.64 -6.19 -12.62
C GLN A 202 11.87 -4.68 -12.52
N THR A 203 11.26 -4.04 -11.51
CA THR A 203 11.38 -2.59 -11.28
C THR A 203 12.56 -2.20 -10.39
N GLY A 204 13.40 -3.16 -9.96
CA GLY A 204 14.59 -2.91 -9.15
C GLY A 204 14.31 -2.57 -7.68
N TYR A 205 13.11 -2.89 -7.18
CA TYR A 205 12.72 -2.69 -5.78
C TYR A 205 13.00 -3.90 -4.88
N CYS A 206 13.28 -5.07 -5.47
CA CYS A 206 13.66 -6.30 -4.78
C CYS A 206 14.77 -7.02 -5.56
N ASP A 207 15.74 -7.63 -4.89
CA ASP A 207 16.91 -8.22 -5.57
C ASP A 207 16.65 -9.65 -6.05
N ARG A 208 15.92 -10.45 -5.27
CA ARG A 208 15.72 -11.88 -5.51
C ARG A 208 14.28 -12.31 -5.25
N LEU A 209 13.86 -13.34 -5.97
CA LEU A 209 12.62 -14.08 -5.76
C LEU A 209 13.00 -15.48 -5.26
N ALA A 210 12.28 -15.99 -4.26
CA ALA A 210 12.37 -17.35 -3.78
C ALA A 210 10.98 -18.00 -3.76
N LEU A 211 10.91 -19.28 -4.10
CA LEU A 211 9.65 -20.04 -4.18
C LEU A 211 9.45 -20.98 -2.98
N SER A 212 10.44 -21.08 -2.11
CA SER A 212 10.36 -21.86 -0.88
C SER A 212 11.01 -21.12 0.28
N LEU A 213 10.53 -21.38 1.49
CA LEU A 213 11.08 -20.77 2.69
C LEU A 213 12.55 -21.16 2.90
N ASP A 214 12.91 -22.41 2.61
CA ASP A 214 14.29 -22.90 2.78
C ASP A 214 15.26 -22.14 1.85
N GLU A 215 14.92 -22.02 0.57
CA GLU A 215 15.70 -21.21 -0.39
C GLU A 215 15.83 -19.75 0.07
N ALA A 216 14.73 -19.14 0.52
CA ALA A 216 14.75 -17.75 0.96
C ALA A 216 15.67 -17.54 2.18
N LEU A 217 15.62 -18.47 3.14
CA LEU A 217 16.45 -18.43 4.33
C LEU A 217 17.93 -18.64 4.01
N ASP A 218 18.26 -19.59 3.13
CA ASP A 218 19.66 -19.82 2.71
C ASP A 218 20.27 -18.55 2.10
N ILE A 219 19.53 -17.85 1.25
CA ILE A 219 19.96 -16.59 0.65
C ILE A 219 20.10 -15.49 1.70
N CYS A 220 19.15 -15.38 2.63
CA CYS A 220 19.18 -14.39 3.70
C CYS A 220 20.37 -14.61 4.64
N GLU A 221 20.62 -15.84 5.09
CA GLU A 221 21.71 -16.16 6.01
C GLU A 221 23.08 -15.90 5.39
N ASP A 222 23.31 -16.28 4.12
CA ASP A 222 24.54 -15.94 3.39
C ASP A 222 24.79 -14.42 3.36
N ALA A 223 23.73 -13.64 3.09
CA ALA A 223 23.83 -12.18 3.08
C ALA A 223 24.08 -11.60 4.47
N ARG A 224 23.48 -12.17 5.53
CA ARG A 224 23.68 -11.76 6.93
C ARG A 224 25.13 -11.98 7.36
N GLU A 225 25.68 -13.17 7.11
CA GLU A 225 27.06 -13.54 7.45
C GLU A 225 28.07 -12.60 6.76
N GLN A 226 27.81 -12.25 5.51
CA GLN A 226 28.63 -11.32 4.73
C GLN A 226 28.35 -9.84 5.04
N LYS A 227 27.35 -9.54 5.88
CA LYS A 227 26.85 -8.17 6.13
C LYS A 227 26.52 -7.40 4.86
N ARG A 228 25.99 -8.12 3.87
CA ARG A 228 25.64 -7.59 2.55
C ARG A 228 24.16 -7.27 2.52
N ALA A 229 23.83 -6.00 2.25
CA ALA A 229 22.44 -5.61 2.05
C ALA A 229 21.84 -6.37 0.85
N LEU A 230 20.75 -7.09 1.08
CA LEU A 230 20.07 -7.92 0.08
C LEU A 230 18.60 -8.08 0.44
N SER A 231 17.73 -8.01 -0.57
CA SER A 231 16.31 -8.27 -0.43
C SER A 231 15.86 -9.53 -1.16
N VAL A 232 15.06 -10.35 -0.47
CA VAL A 232 14.45 -11.58 -1.00
C VAL A 232 12.94 -11.48 -0.85
N GLY A 233 12.21 -11.63 -1.96
CA GLY A 233 10.78 -11.81 -1.96
C GLY A 233 10.43 -13.30 -1.97
N LEU A 234 9.71 -13.78 -0.95
CA LEU A 234 9.23 -15.15 -0.81
C LEU A 234 7.76 -15.25 -1.18
N VAL A 235 7.44 -16.17 -2.10
CA VAL A 235 6.05 -16.56 -2.37
C VAL A 235 5.51 -17.37 -1.19
N GLY A 236 4.53 -16.82 -0.47
CA GLY A 236 3.93 -17.50 0.67
C GLY A 236 2.90 -16.66 1.43
N ASN A 237 2.13 -17.30 2.31
CA ASN A 237 1.18 -16.59 3.17
C ASN A 237 1.83 -16.22 4.51
N CYS A 238 1.74 -14.95 4.92
CA CYS A 238 2.32 -14.48 6.18
C CYS A 238 1.76 -15.22 7.42
N ALA A 239 0.49 -15.61 7.40
CA ALA A 239 -0.16 -16.38 8.48
C ALA A 239 0.27 -17.86 8.53
N GLU A 240 1.18 -18.27 7.64
CA GLU A 240 1.80 -19.60 7.60
C GLU A 240 3.31 -19.50 7.77
N VAL A 241 3.95 -18.57 7.05
CA VAL A 241 5.41 -18.36 7.10
C VAL A 241 5.86 -17.85 8.45
N LEU A 242 5.26 -16.80 9.02
CA LEU A 242 5.73 -16.26 10.31
C LEU A 242 5.59 -17.28 11.45
N PRO A 243 4.46 -18.01 11.60
CA PRO A 243 4.38 -19.11 12.56
C PRO A 243 5.45 -20.18 12.36
N GLU A 244 5.82 -20.47 11.10
CA GLU A 244 6.88 -21.42 10.79
C GLU A 244 8.27 -20.90 11.19
N LEU A 245 8.56 -19.61 11.00
CA LEU A 245 9.79 -18.98 11.50
C LEU A 245 9.89 -19.11 13.03
N VAL A 246 8.79 -18.87 13.75
CA VAL A 246 8.70 -19.05 15.21
C VAL A 246 8.94 -20.50 15.59
N ARG A 247 8.29 -21.45 14.90
CA ARG A 247 8.43 -22.89 15.18
C ARG A 247 9.87 -23.38 14.99
N ARG A 248 10.57 -22.85 13.99
CA ARG A 248 11.99 -23.16 13.72
C ARG A 248 12.96 -22.47 14.67
N GLY A 249 12.50 -21.50 15.47
CA GLY A 249 13.33 -20.78 16.43
C GLY A 249 14.38 -19.89 15.75
N LEU A 250 14.06 -19.31 14.59
CA LEU A 250 15.00 -18.47 13.84
C LEU A 250 15.22 -17.12 14.52
N GLU A 251 16.46 -16.65 14.50
CA GLU A 251 16.84 -15.34 15.03
C GLU A 251 16.48 -14.24 14.02
N ILE A 252 15.34 -13.59 14.27
CA ILE A 252 14.85 -12.45 13.49
C ILE A 252 15.15 -11.17 14.27
N ASP A 253 15.83 -10.20 13.64
CA ASP A 253 16.17 -8.94 14.31
C ASP A 253 14.97 -7.98 14.34
N VAL A 254 14.18 -7.95 13.26
CA VAL A 254 13.05 -7.03 13.10
C VAL A 254 11.87 -7.72 12.42
N VAL A 255 10.65 -7.47 12.91
CA VAL A 255 9.42 -7.92 12.26
C VAL A 255 8.42 -6.77 12.12
N THR A 256 7.86 -6.62 10.93
CA THR A 256 6.79 -5.64 10.64
C THR A 256 5.84 -6.18 9.56
N ASP A 257 4.81 -5.45 9.17
CA ASP A 257 3.86 -5.89 8.16
C ASP A 257 3.25 -4.72 7.36
N GLN A 258 3.12 -4.93 6.04
CA GLN A 258 2.46 -4.02 5.12
C GLN A 258 1.53 -4.75 4.13
N THR A 259 1.01 -5.93 4.50
CA THR A 259 -0.16 -6.49 3.82
C THR A 259 -1.32 -5.49 3.81
N SER A 260 -2.30 -5.66 2.92
CA SER A 260 -3.48 -4.78 2.90
C SER A 260 -4.52 -5.20 3.95
N ALA A 261 -4.08 -5.41 5.19
CA ALA A 261 -4.93 -5.83 6.31
C ALA A 261 -6.08 -4.84 6.61
N HIS A 262 -5.97 -3.59 6.16
CA HIS A 262 -6.99 -2.57 6.34
C HIS A 262 -8.33 -2.91 5.66
N ASP A 263 -8.33 -3.80 4.67
CA ASP A 263 -9.51 -4.30 3.94
C ASP A 263 -9.53 -5.84 3.99
N PRO A 264 -10.19 -6.45 5.00
CA PRO A 264 -10.22 -7.91 5.15
C PRO A 264 -10.90 -8.66 4.00
N LEU A 265 -11.68 -7.99 3.15
CA LEU A 265 -12.36 -8.64 2.04
C LEU A 265 -11.48 -8.69 0.79
N ASN A 266 -10.73 -7.63 0.51
CA ASN A 266 -9.98 -7.50 -0.75
C ASN A 266 -8.45 -7.50 -0.58
N GLY A 267 -7.95 -7.36 0.64
CA GLY A 267 -6.55 -7.03 0.90
C GLY A 267 -5.72 -8.11 1.61
N TYR A 268 -6.35 -9.10 2.23
CA TYR A 268 -5.66 -10.17 2.97
C TYR A 268 -6.18 -11.53 2.56
N VAL A 269 -5.30 -12.40 2.06
CA VAL A 269 -5.67 -13.76 1.64
C VAL A 269 -5.65 -14.70 2.86
N PRO A 270 -6.76 -15.40 3.16
CA PRO A 270 -6.77 -16.37 4.26
C PRO A 270 -5.70 -17.46 4.08
N ALA A 271 -5.13 -17.93 5.19
CA ALA A 271 -4.23 -19.08 5.18
C ALA A 271 -4.91 -20.33 4.59
N ARG A 272 -4.09 -21.24 4.04
CA ARG A 272 -4.53 -22.51 3.44
C ARG A 272 -5.48 -22.36 2.26
N LEU A 273 -5.35 -21.29 1.49
CA LEU A 273 -6.04 -21.11 0.22
C LEU A 273 -5.05 -20.73 -0.86
N SER A 274 -5.22 -21.29 -2.05
CA SER A 274 -4.64 -20.71 -3.26
C SER A 274 -5.32 -19.37 -3.58
N LEU A 275 -4.73 -18.58 -4.48
CA LEU A 275 -5.34 -17.34 -4.94
C LEU A 275 -6.68 -17.58 -5.64
N GLU A 276 -6.78 -18.65 -6.43
CA GLU A 276 -8.01 -19.04 -7.11
C GLU A 276 -9.11 -19.42 -6.13
N GLU A 277 -8.79 -20.25 -5.13
CA GLU A 277 -9.73 -20.64 -4.08
C GLU A 277 -10.18 -19.44 -3.25
N ALA A 278 -9.25 -18.52 -2.95
CA ALA A 278 -9.54 -17.27 -2.27
C ALA A 278 -10.47 -16.38 -3.10
N ASP A 279 -10.26 -16.28 -4.40
CA ASP A 279 -11.11 -15.51 -5.33
C ASP A 279 -12.51 -16.11 -5.49
N GLU A 280 -12.63 -17.44 -5.49
CA GLU A 280 -13.92 -18.13 -5.46
C GLU A 280 -14.66 -17.89 -4.15
N LEU A 281 -13.98 -18.06 -3.01
CA LEU A 281 -14.57 -17.83 -1.69
C LEU A 281 -15.02 -16.38 -1.52
N ARG A 282 -14.21 -15.40 -1.94
CA ARG A 282 -14.55 -13.97 -1.86
C ARG A 282 -15.84 -13.64 -2.62
N ARG A 283 -16.05 -14.26 -3.79
CA ARG A 283 -17.24 -14.06 -4.63
C ARG A 283 -18.47 -14.76 -4.07
N ASN A 284 -18.32 -16.01 -3.63
CA ASN A 284 -19.45 -16.86 -3.26
C ASN A 284 -19.90 -16.65 -1.82
N ASN A 285 -18.98 -16.39 -0.90
CA ASN A 285 -19.25 -16.18 0.52
C ASN A 285 -18.31 -15.13 1.14
N PRO A 286 -18.55 -13.84 0.88
CA PRO A 286 -17.68 -12.75 1.36
C PRO A 286 -17.60 -12.67 2.89
N GLN A 287 -18.65 -13.08 3.61
CA GLN A 287 -18.64 -13.06 5.08
C GLN A 287 -17.68 -14.11 5.64
N GLU A 288 -17.71 -15.33 5.09
CA GLU A 288 -16.74 -16.38 5.43
C GLU A 288 -15.31 -15.96 5.06
N TYR A 289 -15.12 -15.31 3.91
CA TYR A 289 -13.82 -14.77 3.52
C TYR A 289 -13.27 -13.80 4.56
N ILE A 290 -14.09 -12.84 5.00
CA ILE A 290 -13.70 -11.85 6.02
C ILE A 290 -13.35 -12.53 7.34
N ALA A 291 -14.17 -13.49 7.79
CA ALA A 291 -13.93 -14.22 9.03
C ALA A 291 -12.58 -14.95 8.99
N ARG A 292 -12.32 -15.72 7.93
CA ARG A 292 -11.05 -16.45 7.76
C ARG A 292 -9.84 -15.54 7.55
N SER A 293 -10.02 -14.41 6.88
CA SER A 293 -8.96 -13.40 6.73
C SER A 293 -8.59 -12.81 8.08
N THR A 294 -9.58 -12.47 8.90
CA THR A 294 -9.38 -11.89 10.24
C THR A 294 -8.73 -12.92 11.19
N GLU A 295 -9.15 -14.19 11.15
CA GLU A 295 -8.48 -15.29 11.87
C GLU A 295 -7.01 -15.43 11.45
N SER A 296 -6.74 -15.33 10.15
CA SER A 296 -5.37 -15.39 9.62
C SER A 296 -4.52 -14.19 10.07
N MET A 297 -5.10 -12.99 10.15
CA MET A 297 -4.44 -11.80 10.72
C MET A 297 -4.12 -11.99 12.21
N ALA A 298 -5.02 -12.61 12.99
CA ALA A 298 -4.76 -12.91 14.39
C ALA A 298 -3.55 -13.84 14.53
N ARG A 299 -3.51 -14.95 13.78
CA ARG A 299 -2.38 -15.89 13.76
C ARG A 299 -1.07 -15.23 13.30
N HIS A 300 -1.14 -14.32 12.34
CA HIS A 300 0.01 -13.52 11.90
C HIS A 300 0.54 -12.66 13.05
N VAL A 301 -0.32 -11.88 13.72
CA VAL A 301 0.08 -11.00 14.84
C VAL A 301 0.57 -11.79 16.04
N GLU A 302 -0.01 -12.95 16.35
CA GLU A 302 0.49 -13.86 17.39
C GLU A 302 1.93 -14.30 17.10
N ALA A 303 2.26 -14.60 15.84
CA ALA A 303 3.63 -14.92 15.45
C ALA A 303 4.57 -13.71 15.57
N MET A 304 4.13 -12.50 15.20
CA MET A 304 4.91 -11.28 15.42
C MET A 304 5.19 -11.04 16.91
N LEU A 305 4.19 -11.25 17.78
CA LEU A 305 4.35 -11.18 19.24
C LEU A 305 5.30 -12.24 19.78
N ALA A 306 5.28 -13.45 19.22
CA ALA A 306 6.21 -14.51 19.60
C ALA A 306 7.64 -14.17 19.20
N LEU A 307 7.86 -13.64 17.99
CA LEU A 307 9.16 -13.13 17.55
C LEU A 307 9.65 -11.97 18.44
N GLN A 308 8.75 -11.06 18.81
CA GLN A 308 9.05 -9.96 19.74
C GLN A 308 9.50 -10.49 21.11
N LYS A 309 8.81 -11.50 21.66
CA LYS A 309 9.18 -12.16 22.93
C LYS A 309 10.54 -12.86 22.84
N SER A 310 10.93 -13.33 21.66
CA SER A 310 12.25 -13.90 21.38
C SER A 310 13.35 -12.87 21.14
N GLY A 311 13.02 -11.57 21.16
CA GLY A 311 14.00 -10.47 21.09
C GLY A 311 13.92 -9.60 19.83
N ALA A 312 13.04 -9.92 18.87
CA ALA A 312 12.88 -9.11 17.67
C ALA A 312 12.28 -7.73 17.99
N VAL A 313 12.73 -6.68 17.30
CA VAL A 313 12.03 -5.40 17.29
C VAL A 313 10.77 -5.53 16.44
N ALA A 314 9.60 -5.40 17.04
CA ALA A 314 8.32 -5.49 16.35
C ALA A 314 7.64 -4.13 16.27
N PHE A 315 7.09 -3.77 15.10
CA PHE A 315 6.23 -2.60 14.95
C PHE A 315 5.20 -2.77 13.84
N ASP A 316 4.07 -2.09 13.97
CA ASP A 316 3.00 -2.01 12.96
C ASP A 316 3.26 -0.86 11.98
N TYR A 317 3.13 -1.16 10.70
CA TYR A 317 3.40 -0.23 9.61
C TYR A 317 2.15 0.38 8.98
N GLY A 318 1.13 0.63 9.81
CA GLY A 318 0.00 1.49 9.45
C GLY A 318 -1.06 0.83 8.56
N ASN A 319 -1.18 -0.49 8.58
CA ASN A 319 -2.21 -1.24 7.84
C ASN A 319 -3.36 -1.74 8.73
N ASN A 320 -3.37 -1.38 10.01
CA ASN A 320 -4.41 -1.71 10.99
C ASN A 320 -4.51 -3.21 11.35
N ILE A 321 -3.50 -4.03 11.03
CA ILE A 321 -3.52 -5.48 11.32
C ILE A 321 -3.75 -5.79 12.81
N ARG A 322 -3.16 -4.99 13.71
CA ARG A 322 -3.33 -5.15 15.17
C ARG A 322 -4.78 -5.02 15.61
N LYS A 323 -5.57 -4.13 14.99
CA LYS A 323 -6.98 -3.95 15.35
C LYS A 323 -7.80 -5.18 14.95
N PHE A 324 -7.58 -5.69 13.75
CA PHE A 324 -8.28 -6.90 13.28
C PHE A 324 -7.88 -8.14 14.08
N ALA A 325 -6.60 -8.29 14.41
CA ALA A 325 -6.14 -9.34 15.31
C ALA A 325 -6.76 -9.23 16.71
N PHE A 326 -6.83 -8.02 17.27
CA PHE A 326 -7.47 -7.77 18.57
C PHE A 326 -8.95 -8.15 18.56
N ASP A 327 -9.69 -7.74 17.52
CA ASP A 327 -11.11 -8.06 17.37
C ASP A 327 -11.36 -9.56 17.21
N ALA A 328 -10.39 -10.29 16.65
CA ALA A 328 -10.39 -11.75 16.54
C ALA A 328 -9.87 -12.48 17.80
N GLY A 329 -9.55 -11.77 18.88
CA GLY A 329 -9.23 -12.36 20.18
C GLY A 329 -7.74 -12.32 20.58
N CYS A 330 -6.86 -11.75 19.75
CA CYS A 330 -5.46 -11.51 20.12
C CYS A 330 -5.37 -10.30 21.08
N ALA A 331 -5.64 -10.52 22.37
CA ALA A 331 -5.74 -9.46 23.37
C ALA A 331 -4.46 -8.59 23.48
N ASP A 332 -3.30 -9.19 23.22
CA ASP A 332 -1.98 -8.57 23.29
C ASP A 332 -1.55 -7.88 21.98
N ALA A 333 -2.41 -7.82 20.95
CA ALA A 333 -2.04 -7.30 19.63
C ALA A 333 -1.43 -5.88 19.66
N PHE A 334 -1.86 -5.03 20.59
CA PHE A 334 -1.36 -3.66 20.75
C PHE A 334 -0.05 -3.54 21.54
N ASN A 335 0.52 -4.65 22.04
CA ASN A 335 1.90 -4.68 22.56
C ASN A 335 2.94 -4.47 21.44
N ILE A 336 2.54 -4.62 20.18
CA ILE A 336 3.28 -4.15 19.02
C ILE A 336 2.94 -2.66 18.82
N PRO A 337 3.90 -1.73 18.97
CA PRO A 337 3.64 -0.31 18.79
C PRO A 337 3.52 0.05 17.30
N GLY A 338 2.96 1.23 16.99
CA GLY A 338 2.93 1.74 15.62
C GLY A 338 4.21 2.49 15.26
N PHE A 339 4.62 2.45 13.99
CA PHE A 339 5.87 3.12 13.56
C PHE A 339 5.88 4.63 13.77
N VAL A 340 4.73 5.31 13.70
CA VAL A 340 4.64 6.76 13.89
C VAL A 340 5.05 7.18 15.30
N PRO A 341 4.40 6.71 16.38
CA PRO A 341 4.85 7.06 17.74
C PRO A 341 6.28 6.61 18.03
N GLU A 342 6.73 5.49 17.45
CA GLU A 342 8.05 4.94 17.74
C GLU A 342 9.21 5.66 17.07
N TYR A 343 9.02 6.10 15.81
CA TYR A 343 10.13 6.50 14.94
C TYR A 343 9.88 7.82 14.19
N ILE A 344 8.67 8.04 13.67
CA ILE A 344 8.44 9.14 12.70
C ILE A 344 7.90 10.43 13.33
N ARG A 345 7.25 10.37 14.50
CA ARG A 345 6.64 11.54 15.14
C ARG A 345 7.61 12.73 15.32
N PRO A 346 8.90 12.55 15.69
CA PRO A 346 9.84 13.68 15.75
C PRO A 346 9.97 14.45 14.43
N LEU A 347 10.01 13.75 13.29
CA LEU A 347 10.04 14.39 11.97
C LEU A 347 8.79 15.22 11.72
N PHE A 348 7.61 14.71 12.11
CA PHE A 348 6.35 15.45 12.00
C PHE A 348 6.34 16.72 12.86
N CYS A 349 6.97 16.70 14.04
CA CYS A 349 7.08 17.88 14.89
C CYS A 349 7.91 19.01 14.25
N GLU A 350 8.76 18.69 13.27
CA GLU A 350 9.53 19.66 12.48
C GLU A 350 8.83 20.05 11.16
N GLY A 351 7.58 19.59 10.94
CA GLY A 351 6.85 19.83 9.69
C GLY A 351 7.35 19.02 8.50
N LYS A 352 8.23 18.04 8.73
CA LYS A 352 8.66 17.10 7.68
C LYS A 352 7.53 16.11 7.38
N GLY A 353 7.51 15.62 6.15
CA GLY A 353 6.55 14.64 5.67
C GLY A 353 6.93 14.18 4.27
N PRO A 354 6.11 13.32 3.64
CA PRO A 354 6.39 12.75 2.32
C PRO A 354 6.12 13.76 1.19
N PHE A 355 6.84 14.90 1.22
CA PHE A 355 6.83 15.92 0.19
C PHE A 355 7.26 15.32 -1.16
N ARG A 356 6.61 15.74 -2.23
CA ARG A 356 6.86 15.22 -3.58
C ARG A 356 6.49 16.26 -4.63
N TRP A 357 7.04 16.09 -5.83
CA TRP A 357 6.70 16.84 -7.03
C TRP A 357 6.64 15.88 -8.23
N VAL A 358 6.06 16.33 -9.34
CA VAL A 358 5.96 15.57 -10.58
C VAL A 358 6.30 16.48 -11.75
N ALA A 359 7.14 16.02 -12.67
CA ALA A 359 7.44 16.71 -13.91
C ALA A 359 6.35 16.41 -14.96
N LEU A 360 5.47 17.40 -15.23
CA LEU A 360 4.40 17.22 -16.21
C LEU A 360 4.92 17.08 -17.65
N SER A 361 6.16 17.50 -17.91
CA SER A 361 6.87 17.28 -19.18
C SER A 361 6.90 15.80 -19.56
N GLY A 362 7.07 14.91 -18.58
CA GLY A 362 7.43 13.50 -18.80
C GLY A 362 8.91 13.26 -19.09
N ASP A 363 9.74 14.29 -18.88
CA ASP A 363 11.21 14.25 -18.95
C ASP A 363 11.75 14.48 -17.54
#